data_AF-A0A0W8JAQ4-F1
#
_entry.id   AF-A0A0W8JAQ4-F1
#
_cell.length_a   1.000
_cell.length_b   1.000
_cell.length_c   1.000
_cell.angle_alpha   90.00
_cell.angle_beta   90.00
_cell.angle_gamma   90.00
#
_symmetry.space_group_name_H-M   'P 1'
#
loop_
_entity.id
_entity.type
_entity.pdbx_description
1 polymer ?
#
loop_
_entity_poly.entity_id
_entity_poly.type
_entity_poly.pdbx_seq_one_letter_code
_entity_poly.pdbx_strand_id
1 'polypeptide(L)'
;MKKLIVGLLLSLTSVSVWSAEVYQSGSISNITATTNGIMIMMDKGLPGNCNGTPYGWMLIKQENTALTSMVLAAWTSGRKSGTVYTSGREGNKGYCLINQFDPAN
;
A
#
# COMPACT_ATOMS: atom_id res chain seq x y z
N MET A 1 10.45 -45.02 19.63
CA MET A 1 10.97 -43.81 20.31
C MET A 1 11.58 -42.78 19.36
N LYS A 2 12.45 -43.14 18.40
CA LYS A 2 13.02 -42.18 17.41
C LYS A 2 11.98 -41.40 16.58
N LYS A 3 10.86 -42.04 16.18
CA LYS A 3 9.78 -41.38 15.39
C LYS A 3 8.99 -40.33 16.19
N LEU A 4 8.89 -40.46 17.51
CA LEU A 4 8.24 -39.49 18.39
C LEU A 4 9.12 -38.24 18.61
N ILE A 5 10.44 -38.42 18.64
CA ILE A 5 11.41 -37.31 18.75
C ILE A 5 11.41 -36.43 17.49
N VAL A 6 11.28 -37.03 16.31
CA VAL A 6 11.21 -36.28 15.04
C VAL A 6 9.92 -35.45 14.95
N GLY A 7 8.78 -35.97 15.44
CA GLY A 7 7.52 -35.23 15.46
C GLY A 7 7.55 -34.00 16.40
N LEU A 8 8.22 -34.13 17.55
CA LEU A 8 8.35 -33.03 18.52
C LEU A 8 9.32 -31.92 18.04
N LEU A 9 10.29 -32.25 17.18
CA LEU A 9 11.21 -31.26 16.62
C LEU A 9 10.56 -30.36 15.55
N LEU A 10 9.58 -30.86 14.80
CA LEU A 10 8.88 -30.07 13.77
C LEU A 10 7.85 -29.08 14.34
N SER A 11 7.35 -29.28 15.56
CA SER A 11 6.38 -28.35 16.17
C SER A 11 7.03 -27.09 16.77
N LEU A 12 8.36 -27.00 16.80
CA LEU A 12 9.12 -25.87 17.36
C LEU A 12 9.52 -24.82 16.31
N THR A 13 9.27 -25.06 15.02
CA THR A 13 9.57 -24.11 13.94
C THR A 13 8.38 -23.20 13.65
N SER A 14 7.91 -22.45 14.64
CA SER A 14 6.99 -21.33 14.39
C SER A 14 7.81 -20.15 13.86
N VAL A 15 7.92 -20.04 12.53
CA VAL A 15 8.46 -18.85 11.88
C VAL A 15 7.47 -17.69 12.07
N SER A 16 7.91 -16.63 12.73
CA SER A 16 7.16 -15.38 12.81
C SER A 16 7.20 -14.71 11.44
N VAL A 17 6.08 -14.78 10.70
CA VAL A 17 5.89 -14.07 9.45
C VAL A 17 5.50 -12.63 9.79
N TRP A 18 6.42 -11.69 9.60
CA TRP A 18 6.14 -10.26 9.73
C TRP A 18 5.43 -9.82 8.45
N SER A 19 4.11 -9.63 8.50
CA SER A 19 3.42 -8.91 7.42
C SER A 19 3.84 -7.46 7.49
N ALA A 20 4.41 -6.95 6.40
CA ALA A 20 4.68 -5.52 6.28
C ALA A 20 3.35 -4.74 6.35
N GLU A 21 3.41 -3.50 6.83
CA GLU A 21 2.24 -2.61 6.84
C GLU A 21 1.70 -2.45 5.42
N VAL A 22 0.37 -2.51 5.31
CA VAL A 22 -0.38 -2.47 4.03
C VAL A 22 -1.14 -1.15 3.85
N TYR A 23 -0.85 -0.17 4.69
CA TYR A 23 -1.52 1.13 4.68
C TYR A 23 -0.58 2.23 5.13
N GLN A 24 -0.88 3.46 4.70
CA GLN A 24 -0.17 4.66 5.12
C GLN A 24 -1.19 5.77 5.41
N SER A 25 -1.19 6.26 6.65
CA SER A 25 -1.94 7.47 7.01
C SER A 25 -1.08 8.71 6.84
N GLY A 26 -1.70 9.83 6.49
CA GLY A 26 -1.03 11.10 6.28
C GLY A 26 -1.86 12.05 5.44
N SER A 27 -1.19 12.98 4.77
CA SER A 27 -1.80 13.87 3.78
C SER A 27 -1.19 13.66 2.40
N ILE A 28 -2.02 13.74 1.37
CA ILE A 28 -1.55 13.75 -0.02
C ILE A 28 -0.67 15.00 -0.20
N SER A 29 0.61 14.78 -0.49
CA SER A 29 1.60 15.84 -0.68
C SER A 29 1.75 16.22 -2.15
N ASN A 30 1.49 15.29 -3.08
CA ASN A 30 1.55 15.52 -4.51
C ASN A 30 0.59 14.59 -5.28
N ILE A 31 0.16 15.03 -6.46
CA ILE A 31 -0.68 14.25 -7.37
C ILE A 31 -0.24 14.49 -8.82
N THR A 32 -0.23 13.44 -9.63
CA THR A 32 0.01 13.52 -11.07
C THR A 32 -0.83 12.49 -11.81
N ALA A 33 -0.95 12.64 -13.12
CA ALA A 33 -1.65 11.70 -14.00
C ALA A 33 -0.67 11.08 -15.00
N THR A 34 -0.89 9.81 -15.31
CA THR A 34 -0.18 9.04 -16.33
C THR A 34 -1.17 8.27 -17.20
N THR A 35 -0.71 7.60 -18.25
CA THR A 35 -1.55 6.70 -19.04
C THR A 35 -2.07 5.49 -18.26
N ASN A 36 -1.45 5.16 -17.13
CA ASN A 36 -1.83 4.01 -16.30
C ASN A 36 -2.82 4.38 -15.18
N GLY A 37 -3.16 5.66 -15.03
CA GLY A 37 -4.01 6.19 -13.96
C GLY A 37 -3.37 7.38 -13.23
N ILE A 38 -3.88 7.70 -12.04
CA ILE A 38 -3.34 8.78 -11.21
C ILE A 38 -2.33 8.25 -10.21
N MET A 39 -1.32 9.06 -9.91
CA MET A 39 -0.31 8.75 -8.90
C MET A 39 -0.34 9.79 -7.80
N ILE A 40 -0.22 9.35 -6.55
CA ILE A 40 -0.14 10.22 -5.39
C ILE A 40 1.10 9.94 -4.56
N MET A 41 1.58 10.96 -3.86
CA MET A 41 2.53 10.82 -2.76
C MET A 41 1.84 11.16 -1.44
N MET A 42 2.17 10.42 -0.39
CA MET A 42 1.81 10.79 0.98
C MET A 42 3.00 11.51 1.63
N ASP A 43 2.74 12.48 2.49
CA ASP A 43 3.76 13.20 3.27
C ASP A 43 4.58 12.31 4.21
N LYS A 44 4.01 11.18 4.65
CA LYS A 44 4.67 10.18 5.50
C LYS A 44 5.38 9.06 4.75
N GLY A 45 5.40 9.10 3.41
CA GLY A 45 6.10 8.12 2.59
C GLY A 45 5.22 6.94 2.17
N LEU A 46 5.77 5.72 2.24
CA LEU A 46 5.18 4.50 1.71
C LEU A 46 4.94 3.46 2.83
N PRO A 47 3.87 2.66 2.71
CA PRO A 47 3.68 1.50 3.57
C PRO A 47 4.76 0.43 3.33
N GLY A 48 5.02 -0.40 4.33
CA GLY A 48 6.09 -1.39 4.31
C GLY A 48 6.00 -2.39 3.13
N ASN A 49 4.79 -2.80 2.73
CA ASN A 49 4.57 -3.69 1.58
C ASN A 49 4.90 -3.07 0.22
N CYS A 50 5.24 -1.78 0.20
CA CYS A 50 5.59 -1.01 -0.98
C CYS A 50 7.07 -0.58 -1.00
N ASN A 51 7.90 -1.17 -0.14
CA ASN A 51 9.34 -0.88 -0.11
C ASN A 51 10.00 -1.10 -1.49
N GLY A 52 10.89 -0.18 -1.87
CA GLY A 52 11.55 -0.13 -3.17
C GLY A 52 10.72 0.46 -4.31
N THR A 53 9.54 1.02 -4.02
CA THR A 53 8.82 1.85 -4.99
C THR A 53 9.59 3.15 -5.25
N PRO A 54 9.83 3.54 -6.51
CA PRO A 54 10.57 4.76 -6.82
C PRO A 54 9.88 6.03 -6.31
N TYR A 55 10.66 6.90 -5.65
CA TYR A 55 10.29 8.28 -5.33
C TYR A 55 9.01 8.47 -4.50
N GLY A 56 8.53 7.45 -3.78
CA GLY A 56 7.36 7.57 -2.92
C GLY A 56 6.01 7.60 -3.65
N TRP A 57 5.99 7.32 -4.96
CA TRP A 57 4.76 7.36 -5.74
C TRP A 57 3.91 6.09 -5.61
N MET A 58 2.61 6.27 -5.39
CA MET A 58 1.63 5.19 -5.37
C MET A 58 0.60 5.40 -6.47
N LEU A 59 0.27 4.34 -7.20
CA LEU A 59 -0.58 4.34 -8.39
C LEU A 59 -1.99 3.87 -8.05
N ILE A 60 -2.98 4.65 -8.47
CA ILE A 60 -4.36 4.21 -8.63
C ILE A 60 -4.54 3.90 -10.11
N LYS A 61 -4.84 2.64 -10.43
CA LYS A 61 -5.01 2.22 -11.82
C LYS A 61 -6.21 2.90 -12.46
N GLN A 62 -6.12 3.14 -13.77
CA GLN A 62 -7.14 3.83 -14.57
C GLN A 62 -8.54 3.21 -14.43
N GLU A 63 -8.63 1.88 -14.29
CA GLU A 63 -9.91 1.17 -14.11
C GLU A 63 -10.59 1.47 -12.77
N ASN A 64 -9.87 1.95 -11.75
CA ASN A 64 -10.39 2.27 -10.43
C ASN A 64 -10.95 3.70 -10.39
N THR A 65 -11.95 3.96 -11.23
CA THR A 65 -12.52 5.31 -11.46
C THR A 65 -13.13 5.92 -10.20
N ALA A 66 -13.87 5.15 -9.40
CA ALA A 66 -14.44 5.61 -8.13
C ALA A 66 -13.37 6.07 -7.13
N LEU A 67 -12.28 5.31 -7.02
CA LEU A 67 -11.14 5.65 -6.16
C LEU A 67 -10.41 6.91 -6.66
N THR A 68 -10.21 7.01 -7.97
CA THR A 68 -9.68 8.21 -8.62
C THR A 68 -10.52 9.44 -8.29
N SER A 69 -11.86 9.34 -8.41
CA SER A 69 -12.77 10.44 -8.09
C SER A 69 -12.70 10.85 -6.62
N MET A 70 -12.63 9.89 -5.69
CA MET A 70 -12.49 10.17 -4.25
C MET A 70 -11.20 10.94 -3.94
N VAL A 71 -10.07 10.50 -4.51
CA VAL A 71 -8.77 11.15 -4.30
C VAL A 71 -8.74 12.54 -4.92
N LEU A 72 -9.30 12.73 -6.11
CA LEU A 72 -9.39 14.04 -6.75
C LEU A 72 -10.31 14.99 -5.98
N ALA A 73 -11.42 14.51 -5.44
CA ALA A 73 -12.32 15.31 -4.59
C ALA A 73 -11.61 15.74 -3.28
N ALA A 74 -10.89 14.82 -2.64
CA ALA A 74 -10.08 15.13 -1.46
C ALA A 74 -8.98 16.15 -1.76
N TRP A 75 -8.29 16.00 -2.90
CA TRP A 75 -7.25 16.93 -3.35
C TRP A 75 -7.79 18.34 -3.60
N THR A 76 -8.84 18.44 -4.42
CA THR A 76 -9.40 19.73 -4.87
C THR A 76 -10.15 20.47 -3.76
N SER A 77 -10.77 19.76 -2.81
CA SER A 77 -11.40 20.37 -1.64
C SER A 77 -10.39 20.87 -0.59
N GLY A 78 -9.10 20.55 -0.75
CA GLY A 78 -8.07 20.82 0.24
C GLY A 78 -8.06 19.85 1.43
N ARG A 79 -9.03 18.93 1.53
CA ARG A 79 -9.13 17.89 2.57
C ARG A 79 -8.29 16.67 2.20
N LYS A 80 -6.98 16.89 2.12
CA LYS A 80 -5.99 15.94 1.58
C LYS A 80 -5.56 14.84 2.55
N SER A 81 -6.03 14.87 3.79
CA SER A 81 -5.66 13.92 4.83
C SER A 81 -6.49 12.64 4.73
N GLY A 82 -5.87 11.49 5.00
CA GLY A 82 -6.53 10.20 4.96
C GLY A 82 -5.55 9.02 5.09
N THR A 83 -6.09 7.82 4.92
CA THR A 83 -5.33 6.57 4.90
C THR A 83 -5.43 5.92 3.53
N VAL A 84 -4.28 5.64 2.92
CA VAL A 84 -4.20 4.83 1.70
C VAL A 84 -3.94 3.39 2.08
N TYR A 85 -4.62 2.44 1.44
CA TYR A 85 -4.34 1.01 1.55
C TYR A 85 -3.82 0.49 0.22
N THR A 86 -2.92 -0.47 0.31
CA THR A 86 -2.11 -0.89 -0.84
C THR A 86 -2.07 -2.41 -0.98
N SER A 87 -2.01 -2.87 -2.23
CA SER A 87 -1.83 -4.29 -2.58
C SER A 87 -0.36 -4.66 -2.82
N GLY A 88 0.57 -3.75 -2.52
CA GLY A 88 2.00 -3.91 -2.78
C GLY A 88 2.40 -3.40 -4.17
N ARG A 89 3.61 -3.76 -4.60
CA ARG A 89 4.18 -3.30 -5.87
C ARG A 89 3.67 -4.13 -7.05
N GLU A 90 3.32 -3.46 -8.14
CA GLU A 90 2.94 -4.14 -9.38
C GLU A 90 4.07 -5.07 -9.86
N GLY A 91 3.77 -6.38 -9.91
CA GLY A 91 4.74 -7.41 -10.29
C GLY A 91 6.01 -7.43 -9.43
N ASN A 92 5.95 -6.95 -8.18
CA ASN A 92 7.09 -6.77 -7.27
C ASN A 92 8.21 -5.84 -7.78
N LYS A 93 7.97 -5.07 -8.86
CA LYS A 93 8.99 -4.21 -9.50
C LYS A 93 8.50 -2.79 -9.76
N GLY A 94 7.22 -2.61 -10.06
CA GLY A 94 6.62 -1.33 -10.41
C GLY A 94 6.25 -0.47 -9.21
N TYR A 95 5.27 0.40 -9.45
CA TYR A 95 4.68 1.27 -8.45
C TYR A 95 3.85 0.50 -7.42
N CYS A 96 3.77 1.06 -6.23
CA CYS A 96 2.85 0.62 -5.19
C CYS A 96 1.41 0.86 -5.64
N LEU A 97 0.56 -0.16 -5.62
CA LEU A 97 -0.83 -0.06 -6.07
C LEU A 97 -1.74 0.28 -4.90
N ILE A 98 -2.53 1.34 -5.06
CA ILE A 98 -3.56 1.74 -4.10
C ILE A 98 -4.85 0.99 -4.45
N ASN A 99 -5.43 0.34 -3.45
CA ASN A 99 -6.71 -0.36 -3.57
C ASN A 99 -7.84 0.34 -2.80
N GLN A 100 -7.52 1.26 -1.90
CA GLN A 100 -8.50 2.06 -1.15
C GLN A 100 -7.89 3.39 -0.68
N PHE A 101 -8.72 4.42 -0.60
CA PHE A 101 -8.44 5.67 0.09
C PHE A 101 -9.57 5.98 1.06
N ASP A 102 -9.23 6.19 2.32
CA ASP A 102 -10.15 6.54 3.40
C ASP A 102 -9.87 7.98 3.89
N PRO A 103 -10.67 8.98 3.48
CA PRO A 103 -10.46 10.37 3.87
C PRO A 103 -10.61 10.58 5.38
N ALA A 104 -9.79 11.45 5.96
CA ALA A 104 -9.99 11.90 7.34
C ALA A 104 -11.17 12.87 7.41
N ASN A 105 -12.07 12.65 8.38
CA ASN A 105 -13.24 13.50 8.64
C ASN A 105 -12.90 14.71 9.52
#